data_AF-A0A1D6GLV5-F1
#
_entry.id   AF-A0A1D6GLV5-F1
#
_cell.length_a   1.000
_cell.length_b   1.000
_cell.length_c   1.000
_cell.angle_alpha   90.00
_cell.angle_beta   90.00
_cell.angle_gamma   90.00
#
_symmetry.space_group_name_H-M   'P 1'
#
loop_
_entity.id
_entity.type
_entity.pdbx_description
1 polymer ?
#
loop_
_entity_poly.entity_id
_entity_poly.type
_entity_poly.pdbx_seq_one_letter_code
_entity_poly.pdbx_strand_id
1 'polypeptide(L)'
;MAGTVTVPGSSKPSTPLLKDELDIVIPTIRNLDFLEMWRPFFQPYHLIIVQDGDPTKTIKVPEGFDYELYNRNDINRILGPKASCISFKDSACRCFGYMVSKKKYIYTIDDDCFVCLLLSFVSLVSLFLQYLHFRVDPKGRRGLDTGSGSNSIELAQIRPDQIWI
;
A
#
# COMPACT_ATOMS: atom_id res chain seq x y z
N MET A 1 30.95 -45.72 24.89
CA MET A 1 30.07 -45.33 23.76
C MET A 1 29.55 -43.94 24.06
N ALA A 2 29.98 -42.92 23.30
CA ALA A 2 29.51 -41.54 23.45
C ALA A 2 28.36 -41.31 22.46
N GLY A 3 27.15 -41.09 22.96
CA GLY A 3 25.98 -40.79 22.14
C GLY A 3 25.97 -39.30 21.75
N THR A 4 25.92 -39.04 20.46
CA THR A 4 25.79 -37.69 19.90
C THR A 4 24.34 -37.22 20.06
N VAL A 5 24.13 -36.10 20.75
CA VAL A 5 22.82 -35.45 20.87
C VAL A 5 22.62 -34.57 19.63
N THR A 6 21.73 -34.99 18.74
CA THR A 6 21.23 -34.16 17.62
C THR A 6 20.19 -33.18 18.15
N VAL A 7 20.46 -31.89 17.99
CA VAL A 7 19.52 -30.81 18.32
C VAL A 7 18.71 -30.48 17.06
N PRO A 8 17.38 -30.69 17.02
CA PRO A 8 16.58 -30.29 15.88
C PRO A 8 16.04 -28.86 16.08
N GLY A 9 16.18 -28.01 15.06
CA GLY A 9 15.46 -26.74 15.05
C GLY A 9 16.03 -25.67 14.13
N SER A 10 16.19 -25.96 12.84
CA SER A 10 16.22 -24.90 11.82
C SER A 10 14.81 -24.31 11.73
N SER A 11 14.61 -23.13 12.33
CA SER A 11 13.37 -22.37 12.19
C SER A 11 13.25 -21.94 10.73
N LYS A 12 12.29 -22.53 10.00
CA LYS A 12 11.92 -22.01 8.69
C LYS A 12 11.46 -20.56 8.90
N PRO A 13 12.01 -19.57 8.18
CA PRO A 13 11.52 -18.21 8.26
C PRO A 13 10.03 -18.23 7.91
N SER A 14 9.20 -17.73 8.82
CA SER A 14 7.77 -17.62 8.60
C SER A 14 7.55 -16.74 7.37
N THR A 15 6.87 -17.27 6.35
CA THR A 15 6.47 -16.47 5.19
C THR A 15 5.67 -15.26 5.69
N PRO A 16 6.04 -14.03 5.28
CA PRO A 16 5.29 -12.84 5.64
C PRO A 16 3.82 -13.01 5.27
N LEU A 17 2.95 -12.74 6.24
CA LEU A 17 1.51 -12.91 6.08
C LEU A 17 0.99 -12.02 4.94
N LEU A 18 0.18 -12.53 4.02
CA LEU A 18 -0.40 -11.77 2.90
C LEU A 18 0.60 -11.19 1.89
N LYS A 19 1.85 -11.66 1.85
CA LYS A 19 2.89 -11.15 0.94
C LYS A 19 2.40 -10.91 -0.50
N ASP A 20 1.69 -11.89 -1.07
CA ASP A 20 1.22 -11.82 -2.45
C ASP A 20 -0.18 -11.20 -2.59
N GLU A 21 -0.85 -10.89 -1.49
CA GLU A 21 -2.24 -10.40 -1.41
C GLU A 21 -2.36 -8.93 -0.94
N LEU A 22 -1.27 -8.29 -0.52
CA LEU A 22 -1.24 -6.94 0.08
C LEU A 22 -0.37 -5.97 -0.72
N ASP A 23 -0.90 -4.78 -1.01
CA ASP A 23 -0.13 -3.59 -1.40
C ASP A 23 -0.11 -2.58 -0.24
N ILE A 24 1.00 -1.84 -0.10
CA ILE A 24 1.10 -0.72 0.84
C ILE A 24 1.17 0.59 0.06
N VAL A 25 0.16 1.46 0.24
CA VAL A 25 0.06 2.78 -0.39
C VAL A 25 0.65 3.85 0.51
N ILE A 26 1.67 4.56 0.01
CA ILE A 26 2.37 5.62 0.73
C ILE A 26 2.22 6.93 -0.05
N PRO A 27 1.38 7.88 0.40
CA PRO A 27 1.45 9.24 -0.11
C PRO A 27 2.64 9.98 0.50
N THR A 28 3.30 10.81 -0.29
CA THR A 28 4.49 11.52 0.18
C THR A 28 4.77 12.80 -0.59
N ILE A 29 5.40 13.77 0.08
CA ILE A 29 5.94 15.00 -0.54
C ILE A 29 7.47 15.09 -0.40
N ARG A 30 8.13 14.07 0.19
CA ARG A 30 9.55 14.07 0.57
C ARG A 30 10.19 12.68 0.37
N ASN A 31 11.50 12.57 0.58
CA ASN A 31 12.20 11.29 0.49
C ASN A 31 11.68 10.30 1.54
N LEU A 32 11.72 9.01 1.21
CA LEU A 32 11.16 7.94 2.04
C LEU A 32 12.21 7.29 2.96
N ASP A 33 13.06 8.10 3.58
CA ASP A 33 14.10 7.61 4.50
C ASP A 33 13.50 6.86 5.71
N PHE A 34 12.24 7.16 6.09
CA PHE A 34 11.50 6.45 7.14
C PHE A 34 11.35 4.95 6.85
N LEU A 35 11.38 4.54 5.58
CA LEU A 35 11.29 3.13 5.20
C LEU A 35 12.44 2.29 5.76
N GLU A 36 13.60 2.88 6.06
CA GLU A 36 14.69 2.15 6.71
C GLU A 36 14.30 1.65 8.10
N MET A 37 13.55 2.44 8.87
CA MET A 37 13.03 2.03 10.18
C MET A 37 11.97 0.94 10.05
N TRP A 38 11.19 0.97 8.98
CA TRP A 38 10.13 0.00 8.70
C TRP A 38 10.59 -1.20 7.86
N ARG A 39 11.85 -1.25 7.43
CA ARG A 39 12.37 -2.23 6.46
C ARG A 39 12.03 -3.68 6.83
N PRO A 40 12.18 -4.15 8.08
CA PRO A 40 11.83 -5.52 8.45
C PRO A 40 10.36 -5.88 8.21
N PHE A 41 9.47 -4.87 8.18
CA PHE A 41 8.03 -5.04 8.03
C PHE A 41 7.59 -4.80 6.59
N PHE A 42 8.13 -3.81 5.88
CA PHE A 42 7.60 -3.40 4.57
C PHE A 42 8.35 -4.00 3.39
N GLN A 43 9.64 -4.33 3.52
CA GLN A 43 10.43 -4.86 2.41
C GLN A 43 9.83 -6.10 1.72
N PRO A 44 9.13 -7.02 2.41
CA PRO A 44 8.53 -8.15 1.74
C PRO A 44 7.34 -7.83 0.83
N TYR A 45 6.71 -6.65 0.96
CA TYR A 45 5.48 -6.28 0.27
C TYR A 45 5.76 -5.31 -0.88
N HIS A 46 4.84 -5.24 -1.83
CA HIS A 46 4.88 -4.26 -2.91
C HIS A 46 4.34 -2.90 -2.42
N LEU A 47 5.06 -1.83 -2.76
CA LEU A 47 4.69 -0.47 -2.38
C LEU A 47 4.11 0.29 -3.58
N ILE A 48 3.01 1.00 -3.37
CA ILE A 48 2.49 1.99 -4.31
C ILE A 48 2.74 3.38 -3.71
N ILE A 49 3.72 4.08 -4.25
CA ILE A 49 4.10 5.41 -3.79
C ILE A 49 3.39 6.44 -4.66
N VAL A 50 2.64 7.35 -4.02
CA VAL A 50 1.98 8.45 -4.71
C VAL A 50 2.63 9.75 -4.27
N GLN A 51 3.39 10.35 -5.18
CA GLN A 51 4.00 11.64 -4.96
C GLN A 51 2.94 12.75 -4.99
N ASP A 52 2.81 13.42 -3.86
CA ASP A 52 2.09 14.68 -3.70
C ASP A 52 2.98 15.89 -4.02
N GLY A 53 2.34 17.03 -4.29
CA GLY A 53 3.00 18.29 -4.55
C GLY A 53 3.63 18.39 -5.94
N ASP A 54 4.84 18.95 -5.99
CA ASP A 54 5.52 19.31 -7.23
C ASP A 54 6.09 18.07 -7.95
N PRO A 55 5.58 17.70 -9.14
CA PRO A 55 6.03 16.50 -9.87
C PRO A 55 7.43 16.64 -10.46
N THR A 56 8.04 17.83 -10.44
CA THR A 56 9.42 18.04 -10.91
C THR A 56 10.45 17.66 -9.85
N LYS A 57 10.04 17.53 -8.59
CA LYS A 57 10.92 17.07 -7.51
C LYS A 57 11.08 15.57 -7.60
N THR A 58 12.32 15.10 -7.54
CA THR A 58 12.61 13.67 -7.45
C THR A 58 12.48 13.20 -6.01
N ILE A 59 11.58 12.25 -5.76
CA ILE A 59 11.49 11.53 -4.48
C ILE A 59 12.47 10.37 -4.49
N LYS A 60 13.32 10.28 -3.47
CA LYS A 60 14.23 9.15 -3.28
C LYS A 60 13.57 8.07 -2.43
N VAL A 61 13.66 6.83 -2.90
CA VAL A 61 13.23 5.62 -2.20
C VAL A 61 14.50 4.81 -1.89
N PRO A 62 14.68 4.32 -0.65
CA PRO A 62 15.82 3.46 -0.33
C PRO A 62 15.87 2.20 -1.21
N GLU A 63 17.07 1.67 -1.44
CA GLU A 63 17.24 0.50 -2.30
C GLU A 63 16.63 -0.77 -1.71
N GLY A 64 16.27 -1.71 -2.60
CA GLY A 64 15.80 -3.05 -2.22
C GLY A 64 14.34 -3.16 -1.83
N PHE A 65 13.52 -2.12 -2.07
CA PHE A 65 12.06 -2.20 -2.03
C PHE A 65 11.50 -2.47 -3.44
N ASP A 66 10.43 -3.25 -3.51
CA ASP A 66 9.61 -3.43 -4.72
C ASP A 66 8.51 -2.36 -4.74
N TYR A 67 8.52 -1.48 -5.74
CA TYR A 67 7.58 -0.36 -5.77
C TYR A 67 7.25 0.18 -7.17
N GLU A 68 6.06 0.78 -7.27
CA GLU A 68 5.67 1.71 -8.32
C GLU A 68 5.55 3.12 -7.75
N LEU A 69 6.09 4.12 -8.45
CA LEU A 69 6.00 5.52 -8.05
C LEU A 69 5.21 6.31 -9.10
N TYR A 70 4.17 7.00 -8.64
CA TYR A 70 3.28 7.80 -9.47
C TYR A 70 3.31 9.26 -9.04
N ASN A 71 3.48 10.18 -9.98
CA ASN A 71 3.34 11.61 -9.73
C ASN A 71 2.12 12.20 -10.46
N ARG A 72 1.92 13.52 -10.35
CA ARG A 72 0.80 14.22 -10.98
C ARG A 72 0.69 13.94 -12.49
N ASN A 73 1.80 13.87 -13.20
CA ASN A 73 1.80 13.65 -14.64
C ASN A 73 1.32 12.23 -14.99
N ASP A 74 1.70 11.24 -14.18
CA ASP A 74 1.22 9.87 -14.35
C ASP A 74 -0.27 9.76 -14.07
N ILE A 75 -0.76 10.37 -12.99
CA ILE A 75 -2.17 10.36 -12.64
C ILE A 75 -3.01 11.04 -13.74
N ASN A 76 -2.55 12.20 -14.23
CA ASN A 76 -3.21 12.91 -15.33
C ASN A 76 -3.24 12.05 -16.62
N ARG A 77 -2.14 11.34 -16.92
CA ARG A 77 -2.04 10.46 -18.09
C ARG A 77 -2.95 9.23 -17.98
N ILE A 78 -3.05 8.64 -16.78
CA ILE A 78 -3.81 7.40 -16.53
C ILE A 78 -5.31 7.69 -16.42
N LEU A 79 -5.72 8.74 -15.70
CA LEU A 79 -7.13 9.07 -15.49
C LEU A 79 -7.72 10.02 -16.55
N GLY A 80 -6.87 10.73 -17.29
CA GLY A 80 -7.28 11.67 -18.32
C GLY A 80 -8.26 12.73 -17.78
N PRO A 81 -9.42 12.94 -18.42
CA PRO A 81 -10.43 13.89 -17.96
C PRO A 81 -10.94 13.64 -16.52
N LYS A 82 -10.78 12.42 -15.99
CA LYS A 82 -11.22 12.07 -14.63
C LYS A 82 -10.19 12.43 -13.57
N ALA A 83 -8.98 12.88 -13.94
CA ALA A 83 -7.90 13.16 -12.99
C ALA A 83 -8.27 14.18 -11.90
N SER A 84 -9.26 15.04 -12.14
CA SER A 84 -9.81 15.97 -11.15
C SER A 84 -10.49 15.30 -9.95
N CYS A 85 -10.81 14.01 -10.02
CA CYS A 85 -11.37 13.26 -8.88
C CYS A 85 -10.31 12.94 -7.81
N ILE A 86 -9.03 13.12 -8.11
CA ILE A 86 -7.93 12.95 -7.16
C ILE A 86 -7.51 14.32 -6.66
N SER A 87 -7.67 14.54 -5.35
CA SER A 87 -7.15 15.73 -4.69
C SER A 87 -5.63 15.62 -4.57
N PHE A 88 -4.97 16.73 -4.91
CA PHE A 88 -3.53 16.96 -4.72
C PHE A 88 -3.27 18.00 -3.64
N LYS A 89 -4.29 18.21 -2.80
CA LYS A 89 -4.16 18.94 -1.56
C LYS A 89 -4.09 17.90 -0.48
N ASP A 90 -2.95 17.88 0.18
CA ASP A 90 -2.63 16.96 1.26
C ASP A 90 -2.61 15.50 0.79
N SER A 91 -2.43 14.60 1.74
CA SER A 91 -2.19 13.18 1.50
C SER A 91 -3.38 12.39 0.89
N ALA A 92 -4.40 13.10 0.38
CA ALA A 92 -5.55 12.55 -0.35
C ALA A 92 -5.16 11.87 -1.68
N CYS A 93 -3.96 12.13 -2.21
CA CYS A 93 -3.44 11.46 -3.40
C CYS A 93 -3.37 9.92 -3.26
N ARG A 94 -3.35 9.39 -2.01
CA ARG A 94 -3.45 7.94 -1.72
C ARG A 94 -4.65 7.25 -2.37
N CYS A 95 -5.74 7.98 -2.64
CA CYS A 95 -6.91 7.46 -3.34
C CYS A 95 -6.56 6.89 -4.72
N PHE A 96 -5.52 7.44 -5.37
CA PHE A 96 -4.99 6.88 -6.60
C PHE A 96 -4.42 5.47 -6.39
N GLY A 97 -3.69 5.26 -5.30
CA GLY A 97 -3.16 3.96 -4.91
C GLY A 97 -4.25 2.90 -4.76
N TYR A 98 -5.40 3.26 -4.19
CA TYR A 98 -6.56 2.35 -4.06
C TYR A 98 -7.10 1.89 -5.42
N MET A 99 -7.07 2.77 -6.42
CA MET A 99 -7.56 2.45 -7.76
C MET A 99 -6.60 1.56 -8.54
N VAL A 100 -5.28 1.79 -8.45
CA VAL A 100 -4.29 1.06 -9.25
C VAL A 100 -3.86 -0.28 -8.65
N SER A 101 -3.93 -0.43 -7.32
CA SER A 101 -3.60 -1.69 -6.65
C SER A 101 -4.45 -2.84 -7.18
N LYS A 102 -3.82 -3.97 -7.52
CA LYS A 102 -4.52 -5.19 -7.98
C LYS A 102 -4.65 -6.24 -6.86
N LYS A 103 -4.09 -5.94 -5.69
CA LYS A 103 -4.04 -6.83 -4.53
C LYS A 103 -5.37 -6.82 -3.80
N LYS A 104 -5.57 -7.86 -2.98
CA LYS A 104 -6.82 -8.08 -2.24
C LYS A 104 -6.94 -7.17 -1.03
N TYR A 105 -5.81 -6.82 -0.44
CA TYR A 105 -5.70 -5.92 0.69
C TYR A 105 -4.84 -4.73 0.31
N ILE A 106 -5.19 -3.58 0.86
CA ILE A 106 -4.44 -2.35 0.69
C ILE A 106 -4.29 -1.71 2.06
N TYR A 107 -3.06 -1.52 2.50
CA TYR A 107 -2.76 -0.69 3.67
C TYR A 107 -2.29 0.67 3.19
N THR A 108 -2.58 1.70 3.98
CA THR A 108 -2.02 3.02 3.72
C THR A 108 -1.21 3.47 4.92
N ILE A 109 -0.03 4.03 4.65
CA ILE A 109 0.95 4.45 5.65
C ILE A 109 1.44 5.83 5.27
N ASP A 110 1.40 6.76 6.21
CA ASP A 110 1.96 8.11 6.02
C ASP A 110 3.47 8.09 6.14
N ASP A 111 4.14 9.00 5.42
CA ASP A 111 5.61 9.06 5.36
C ASP A 111 6.28 9.59 6.65
N ASP A 112 5.48 10.07 7.62
CA ASP A 112 5.88 10.37 9.01
C ASP A 112 5.25 9.42 10.03
N CYS A 113 4.79 8.25 9.60
CA CYS A 113 4.41 7.20 10.53
C CYS A 113 5.67 6.66 11.23
N PHE A 114 5.89 7.04 12.49
CA PHE A 114 7.00 6.53 13.30
C PHE A 114 6.59 5.27 14.05
N VAL A 115 7.51 4.30 14.13
CA VAL A 115 7.32 3.08 14.94
C VAL A 115 7.23 3.48 16.42
N CYS A 116 6.08 3.26 17.05
CA CYS A 116 5.93 3.48 18.48
C CYS A 116 6.72 2.40 19.26
N LEU A 117 7.85 2.79 19.85
CA LEU A 117 8.76 1.91 20.60
C LEU A 117 8.23 1.49 21.99
N LEU A 118 7.00 1.86 22.36
CA LEU A 118 6.49 1.64 23.73
C LEU A 118 6.10 0.18 24.05
N LEU A 119 6.20 -0.75 23.10
CA LEU A 119 5.91 -2.16 23.35
C LEU A 119 7.10 -3.02 22.93
N SER A 120 7.83 -3.49 23.93
CA SER A 120 8.87 -4.50 23.81
C SER A 120 8.36 -5.72 23.04
N PHE A 121 8.92 -5.92 21.85
CA PHE A 121 9.15 -7.17 21.10
C PHE A 121 8.04 -8.23 20.90
N VAL A 122 6.84 -8.15 21.49
CA VAL A 122 5.86 -9.26 21.43
C VAL A 122 4.47 -8.87 20.91
N SER A 123 4.10 -7.57 20.83
CA SER A 123 2.67 -7.22 20.59
C SER A 123 2.37 -6.37 19.34
N LEU A 124 3.35 -5.70 18.73
CA LEU A 124 3.09 -4.72 17.66
C LEU A 124 2.61 -5.31 16.34
N VAL A 125 3.14 -6.47 15.92
CA VAL A 125 2.69 -7.11 14.66
C VAL A 125 1.23 -7.58 14.77
N SER A 126 0.79 -7.97 15.97
CA SER A 126 -0.58 -8.41 16.20
C SER A 126 -1.58 -7.25 16.27
N LEU A 127 -1.19 -6.09 16.83
CA LEU A 127 -2.08 -4.93 16.93
C LEU A 127 -2.20 -4.16 15.60
N PHE A 128 -1.11 -4.05 14.84
CA PHE A 128 -1.09 -3.32 13.56
C PHE A 128 -1.96 -4.00 12.49
N LEU A 129 -2.03 -5.34 12.52
CA LEU A 129 -2.88 -6.13 11.63
C LEU A 129 -4.36 -6.18 12.06
N GLN A 130 -4.70 -5.79 13.30
CA GLN A 130 -6.08 -5.86 13.79
C GLN A 130 -6.87 -4.56 13.57
N TYR A 131 -6.20 -3.41 13.41
CA TYR A 131 -6.87 -2.10 13.38
C TYR A 131 -6.99 -1.42 12.01
N LEU A 132 -6.28 -1.88 10.97
CA LEU A 132 -6.34 -1.24 9.64
C LEU A 132 -6.69 -2.22 8.52
N HIS A 133 -7.80 -2.94 8.65
CA HIS A 133 -8.33 -3.76 7.55
C HIS A 133 -9.37 -2.98 6.75
N PHE A 134 -8.93 -2.26 5.71
CA PHE A 134 -9.84 -1.83 4.65
C PHE A 134 -10.00 -2.98 3.65
N ARG A 135 -11.15 -3.67 3.68
CA ARG A 135 -11.49 -4.66 2.65
C ARG A 135 -12.07 -3.93 1.43
N VAL A 136 -11.25 -3.77 0.39
CA VAL A 136 -11.75 -3.44 -0.95
C VAL A 136 -11.96 -4.75 -1.69
N ASP A 137 -13.20 -5.14 -1.97
CA ASP A 137 -13.49 -6.38 -2.72
C ASP A 137 -13.01 -6.24 -4.19
N PRO A 138 -12.06 -7.07 -4.66
CA PRO A 138 -11.57 -7.03 -6.05
C PRO A 138 -12.64 -7.38 -7.09
N LYS A 139 -13.73 -8.06 -6.71
CA LYS A 139 -14.72 -8.60 -7.66
C LYS A 139 -15.55 -7.53 -8.37
N GLY A 140 -15.53 -6.28 -7.92
CA GLY A 140 -16.15 -5.15 -8.61
C GLY A 140 -15.38 -4.62 -9.83
N ARG A 141 -14.17 -5.12 -10.12
CA ARG A 141 -13.27 -4.58 -11.17
C ARG A 141 -13.36 -5.27 -12.53
N ARG A 142 -14.21 -6.28 -12.70
CA ARG A 142 -14.40 -6.93 -14.01
C ARG A 142 -15.38 -6.13 -14.87
N GLY A 143 -14.87 -5.11 -15.54
CA GLY A 143 -15.64 -4.29 -16.49
C GLY A 143 -14.77 -3.37 -17.34
N LEU A 144 -13.52 -3.73 -17.60
CA LEU A 144 -12.58 -2.95 -18.40
C LEU A 144 -12.08 -3.72 -19.62
N ASP A 145 -12.88 -4.64 -20.15
CA ASP A 145 -12.61 -5.26 -21.46
C ASP A 145 -13.89 -5.23 -22.31
N THR A 146 -13.76 -4.62 -23.48
CA THR A 146 -14.68 -4.58 -24.63
C THR A 146 -15.89 -3.63 -24.55
N GLY A 147 -16.00 -2.80 -25.59
CA GLY A 147 -17.29 -2.29 -26.07
C GLY A 147 -17.54 -0.80 -25.88
N SER A 148 -17.46 -0.08 -27.00
CA SER A 148 -18.21 1.15 -27.29
C SER A 148 -19.55 1.23 -26.55
N GLY A 149 -19.75 2.27 -25.74
CA GLY A 149 -21.07 2.59 -25.20
C GLY A 149 -20.98 3.44 -23.96
N SER A 150 -21.48 4.67 -24.07
CA SER A 150 -21.76 5.60 -22.97
C SER A 150 -22.23 4.86 -21.72
N ASN A 151 -21.53 5.01 -20.59
CA ASN A 151 -22.10 4.78 -19.27
C ASN A 151 -21.31 5.59 -18.24
N SER A 152 -21.93 6.70 -17.83
CA SER A 152 -21.62 7.39 -16.58
C SER A 152 -21.52 6.35 -15.47
N ILE A 153 -20.39 6.31 -14.76
CA ILE A 153 -20.30 5.58 -13.50
C ILE A 153 -21.28 6.25 -12.54
N GLU A 154 -22.43 5.62 -12.32
CA GLU A 154 -23.41 6.10 -11.37
C GLU A 154 -22.79 5.95 -9.98
N LEU A 155 -22.51 7.08 -9.33
CA LEU A 155 -21.99 7.20 -7.96
C LEU A 155 -22.82 6.43 -6.92
N ALA A 156 -23.97 5.87 -7.31
CA ALA A 156 -24.87 5.05 -6.51
C ALA A 156 -24.36 3.63 -6.19
N GLN A 157 -23.26 3.16 -6.80
CA GLN A 157 -22.73 1.81 -6.54
C GLN A 157 -21.70 1.73 -5.39
N ILE A 158 -21.30 2.87 -4.83
CA ILE A 158 -20.46 2.91 -3.62
C ILE A 158 -21.38 2.81 -2.42
N ARG A 159 -21.40 1.64 -1.76
CA ARG A 159 -22.23 1.50 -0.57
C ARG A 159 -21.63 2.31 0.60
N PRO A 160 -22.45 3.08 1.36
CA PRO A 160 -21.95 3.94 2.45
C PRO A 160 -21.22 3.19 3.56
N ASP A 161 -21.44 1.88 3.71
CA ASP A 161 -20.75 1.01 4.68
C ASP A 161 -19.31 0.66 4.29
N GLN A 162 -18.86 1.07 3.09
CA GLN A 162 -17.53 0.82 2.56
C GLN A 162 -16.60 2.04 2.60
N ILE A 163 -17.01 3.12 3.26
CA ILE A 163 -16.16 4.29 3.52
C ILE A 163 -16.16 4.54 5.02
N TRP A 164 -15.08 4.15 5.70
CA TRP A 164 -14.78 4.58 7.06
C TRP A 164 -13.50 5.42 7.00
N ILE A 165 -13.64 6.70 7.30
CA ILE A 165 -12.52 7.67 7.40
C ILE A 165 -11.75 7.37 8.68
#